data_AF-A0A511FCY4-F1
#
_entry.id   AF-A0A511FCY4-F1
#
_cell.length_a   1.000
_cell.length_b   1.000
_cell.length_c   1.000
_cell.angle_alpha   90.00
_cell.angle_beta   90.00
_cell.angle_gamma   90.00
#
_symmetry.space_group_name_H-M   'P 1'
#
loop_
_entity.id
_entity.type
_entity.pdbx_description
1 polymer ?
#
loop_
_entity_poly.entity_id
_entity_poly.type
_entity_poly.pdbx_seq_one_letter_code
_entity_poly.pdbx_strand_id
1 'polypeptide(L)'
;MTDPTPVDQMLAAVQSLSVALLADDKAAQQQALTDLAFAPAVVPVRREPSVRSVARVYARDRYQCRYCGRRVVLSAMLRLLSRLHPAALPYQANWRAGVAHPVYAALSATLDHVVPVALGGHSLDEANLVCACWSCNLRKADLRMADAGFELTLEPSHRDWDGLSSSYRPLWDAAGRPDLGSHEREWMRAVDAAAAPGAIAASTVAYEFDGLGAPRAEGQELGA
;
A
#
# COMPACT_ATOMS: atom_id res chain seq x y z
N MET A 1 -2.91 -30.40 -0.71
CA MET A 1 -2.84 -29.56 -1.92
C MET A 1 -3.46 -28.24 -1.53
N THR A 2 -2.76 -27.13 -1.74
CA THR A 2 -3.31 -25.78 -1.49
C THR A 2 -4.39 -25.50 -2.53
N ASP A 3 -5.48 -24.85 -2.13
CA ASP A 3 -6.51 -24.42 -3.08
C ASP A 3 -5.93 -23.40 -4.07
N PRO A 4 -6.37 -23.42 -5.35
CA PRO A 4 -5.85 -22.50 -6.37
C PRO A 4 -6.20 -21.05 -6.02
N THR A 5 -5.22 -20.15 -6.15
CA THR A 5 -5.43 -18.71 -5.93
C THR A 5 -6.35 -18.13 -7.00
N PRO A 6 -6.96 -16.95 -6.80
CA PRO A 6 -7.71 -16.29 -7.87
C PRO A 6 -6.87 -16.04 -9.12
N VAL A 7 -5.56 -15.82 -8.99
CA VAL A 7 -4.66 -15.69 -10.14
C VAL A 7 -4.55 -17.01 -10.91
N ASP A 8 -4.45 -18.14 -10.22
CA ASP A 8 -4.44 -19.46 -10.84
C ASP A 8 -5.78 -19.75 -11.54
N GLN A 9 -6.89 -19.35 -10.92
CA GLN A 9 -8.23 -19.50 -11.50
C GLN A 9 -8.39 -18.65 -12.77
N MET A 10 -7.93 -17.38 -12.75
CA MET A 10 -7.94 -16.52 -13.93
C MET A 10 -7.06 -17.09 -15.05
N LEU A 11 -5.88 -17.62 -14.72
CA LEU A 11 -5.02 -18.28 -15.71
C LEU A 11 -5.71 -19.50 -16.33
N ALA A 12 -6.33 -20.35 -15.52
CA ALA A 12 -7.06 -21.52 -15.99
C ALA A 12 -8.25 -21.15 -16.89
N ALA A 13 -9.00 -20.10 -16.53
CA ALA A 13 -10.09 -19.59 -17.35
C ALA A 13 -9.59 -19.04 -18.70
N VAL A 14 -8.50 -18.27 -18.73
CA VAL A 14 -7.88 -17.77 -19.96
C VAL A 14 -7.36 -18.92 -20.84
N GLN A 15 -6.76 -19.95 -20.25
CA GLN A 15 -6.34 -21.15 -20.97
C GLN A 15 -7.54 -21.89 -21.58
N SER A 16 -8.60 -22.07 -20.80
CA SER A 16 -9.83 -22.73 -21.23
C SER A 16 -10.50 -21.99 -22.39
N LEU A 17 -10.59 -20.66 -22.29
CA LEU A 17 -11.10 -19.81 -23.36
C LEU A 17 -10.25 -19.94 -24.64
N SER A 18 -8.93 -19.96 -24.50
CA SER A 18 -8.01 -20.09 -25.64
C SER A 18 -8.21 -21.41 -26.39
N VAL A 19 -8.34 -22.52 -25.66
CA VAL A 19 -8.60 -23.84 -26.25
C VAL A 19 -9.98 -23.89 -26.91
N ALA A 20 -11.01 -23.39 -26.23
CA ALA A 20 -12.37 -23.37 -26.75
C ALA A 20 -12.54 -22.51 -28.01
N LEU A 21 -11.79 -21.41 -28.12
CA LEU A 21 -11.73 -20.58 -29.33
C LEU A 21 -11.07 -21.31 -30.50
N LEU A 22 -9.96 -22.02 -30.26
CA LEU A 22 -9.28 -22.80 -31.30
C LEU A 22 -10.13 -23.98 -31.82
N ALA A 23 -10.95 -24.57 -30.95
CA ALA A 23 -11.85 -25.67 -31.29
C ALA A 23 -13.22 -25.22 -31.86
N ASP A 24 -13.48 -23.90 -31.89
CA ASP A 24 -14.80 -23.30 -32.15
C ASP A 24 -15.95 -23.88 -31.30
N ASP A 25 -15.65 -24.32 -30.08
CA ASP A 25 -16.65 -24.83 -29.13
C ASP A 25 -17.34 -23.66 -28.41
N LYS A 26 -18.54 -23.30 -28.89
CA LYS A 26 -19.33 -22.18 -28.34
C LYS A 26 -19.74 -22.38 -26.88
N ALA A 27 -20.01 -23.62 -26.46
CA ALA A 27 -20.42 -23.88 -25.08
C ALA A 27 -19.25 -23.71 -24.12
N ALA A 28 -18.08 -24.26 -24.47
CA ALA A 28 -16.86 -24.09 -23.69
C ALA A 28 -16.38 -22.63 -23.68
N GLN A 29 -16.53 -21.89 -24.79
CA GLN A 29 -16.25 -20.45 -24.84
C GLN A 29 -17.11 -19.68 -23.82
N GLN A 30 -18.42 -19.95 -23.80
CA GLN A 30 -19.33 -19.25 -22.89
C GLN A 30 -19.04 -19.57 -21.42
N GLN A 31 -18.70 -20.82 -21.10
CA GLN A 31 -18.33 -21.19 -19.73
C GLN A 31 -17.04 -20.46 -19.31
N ALA A 32 -15.99 -20.51 -20.12
CA ALA A 32 -14.73 -19.85 -19.78
C ALA A 32 -14.86 -18.32 -19.67
N LEU A 33 -15.71 -17.69 -20.48
CA LEU A 33 -16.05 -16.26 -20.35
C LEU A 33 -16.82 -15.96 -19.07
N THR A 34 -17.68 -16.88 -18.63
CA THR A 34 -18.41 -16.76 -17.37
C THR A 34 -17.45 -16.86 -16.18
N ASP A 35 -16.50 -17.79 -16.23
CA ASP A 35 -15.48 -17.97 -15.18
C ASP A 35 -14.50 -16.77 -15.12
N LEU A 36 -14.25 -16.11 -16.25
CA LEU A 36 -13.43 -14.90 -16.34
C LEU A 36 -14.21 -13.60 -16.04
N ALA A 37 -15.54 -13.68 -15.90
CA ALA A 37 -16.39 -12.49 -15.83
C ALA A 37 -16.01 -11.62 -14.63
N PHE A 38 -15.67 -10.36 -14.91
CA PHE A 38 -15.42 -9.34 -13.91
C PHE A 38 -16.54 -8.30 -13.95
N ALA A 39 -17.26 -8.15 -12.84
CA ALA A 39 -18.21 -7.07 -12.65
C ALA A 39 -17.49 -5.90 -11.97
N PRO A 40 -17.25 -4.76 -12.66
CA PRO A 40 -16.63 -3.61 -12.04
C PRO A 40 -17.48 -3.13 -10.85
N ALA A 41 -16.87 -3.05 -9.67
CA ALA A 41 -17.53 -2.48 -8.50
C ALA A 41 -17.75 -0.98 -8.72
N VAL A 42 -18.95 -0.48 -8.36
CA VAL A 42 -19.15 0.96 -8.21
C VAL A 42 -18.42 1.38 -6.95
N VAL A 43 -17.20 1.86 -7.10
CA VAL A 43 -16.41 2.36 -5.96
C VAL A 43 -16.97 3.75 -5.63
N PRO A 44 -17.50 3.99 -4.40
CA PRO A 44 -17.87 5.33 -3.98
C PRO A 44 -16.64 6.25 -4.08
N VAL A 45 -16.85 7.56 -4.21
CA VAL A 45 -15.74 8.53 -4.24
C VAL A 45 -14.80 8.26 -3.07
N ARG A 46 -13.60 7.78 -3.41
CA ARG A 46 -12.58 7.40 -2.44
C ARG A 46 -12.14 8.66 -1.69
N ARG A 47 -12.26 8.63 -0.36
CA ARG A 47 -11.68 9.68 0.48
C ARG A 47 -10.24 9.30 0.77
N GLU A 48 -9.34 10.25 0.59
CA GLU A 48 -7.95 10.04 0.97
C GLU A 48 -7.72 10.37 2.44
N PRO A 49 -6.95 9.56 3.18
CA PRO A 49 -6.54 9.89 4.53
C PRO A 49 -5.67 11.16 4.54
N SER A 50 -5.80 11.95 5.60
CA SER A 50 -4.95 13.14 5.78
C SER A 50 -3.49 12.75 5.90
N VAL A 51 -2.57 13.64 5.48
CA VAL A 51 -1.12 13.41 5.61
C VAL A 51 -0.71 13.09 7.05
N ARG A 52 -1.40 13.67 8.05
CA ARG A 52 -1.19 13.37 9.48
C ARG A 52 -1.56 11.94 9.86
N SER A 53 -2.63 11.39 9.28
CA SER A 53 -3.02 9.99 9.47
C SER A 53 -1.99 9.06 8.83
N VAL A 54 -1.59 9.35 7.59
CA VAL A 54 -0.55 8.58 6.89
C VAL A 54 0.79 8.59 7.63
N ALA A 55 1.22 9.75 8.14
CA ALA A 55 2.45 9.87 8.92
C ALA A 55 2.43 9.02 10.20
N ARG A 56 1.27 8.91 10.87
CA ARG A 56 1.10 8.02 12.03
C ARG A 56 1.21 6.55 11.65
N VAL A 57 0.58 6.15 10.54
CA VAL A 57 0.71 4.77 10.00
C VAL A 57 2.16 4.45 9.67
N TYR A 58 2.88 5.33 8.96
CA TYR A 58 4.29 5.11 8.65
C TYR A 58 5.18 5.05 9.90
N ALA A 59 4.91 5.87 10.91
CA ALA A 59 5.62 5.82 12.19
C ALA A 59 5.32 4.54 12.98
N ARG A 60 4.05 4.12 13.05
CA ARG A 60 3.61 2.84 13.66
C ARG A 60 4.35 1.67 13.02
N ASP A 61 4.41 1.66 11.69
CA ASP A 61 5.04 0.59 10.91
C ASP A 61 6.56 0.76 10.75
N ARG A 62 7.15 1.76 11.43
CA ARG A 62 8.59 2.05 11.43
C ARG A 62 9.16 2.13 10.01
N TYR A 63 8.41 2.75 9.10
CA TYR A 63 8.75 2.89 7.68
C TYR A 63 9.28 1.58 7.06
N GLN A 64 8.67 0.45 7.44
CA GLN A 64 8.93 -0.86 6.86
C GLN A 64 7.70 -1.32 6.12
N CYS A 65 7.91 -1.91 4.94
CA CYS A 65 6.84 -2.55 4.19
C CYS A 65 6.27 -3.69 5.03
N ARG A 66 4.99 -3.61 5.39
CA ARG A 66 4.30 -4.63 6.19
C ARG A 66 4.13 -5.98 5.48
N TYR A 67 4.44 -6.03 4.18
CA TYR A 67 4.36 -7.23 3.37
C TYR A 67 5.69 -7.96 3.17
N CYS A 68 6.82 -7.25 3.14
CA CYS A 68 8.12 -7.84 2.84
C CYS A 68 9.24 -7.44 3.80
N GLY A 69 8.95 -6.59 4.80
CA GLY A 69 9.91 -6.10 5.80
C GLY A 69 10.92 -5.08 5.28
N ARG A 70 10.94 -4.76 3.97
CA ARG A 70 11.91 -3.81 3.42
C ARG A 70 11.70 -2.41 4.00
N ARG A 71 12.79 -1.79 4.41
CA ARG A 71 12.86 -0.38 4.82
C ARG A 71 12.58 0.54 3.63
N VAL A 72 11.67 1.48 3.81
CA VAL A 72 11.31 2.54 2.87
C VAL A 72 11.60 3.92 3.47
N VAL A 73 11.65 4.94 2.62
CA VAL A 73 12.02 6.31 2.94
C VAL A 73 10.81 7.22 2.71
N LEU A 74 10.67 8.24 3.55
CA LEU A 74 9.68 9.30 3.36
C LEU A 74 9.84 9.94 1.97
N SER A 75 8.79 9.92 1.14
CA SER A 75 8.82 10.47 -0.22
C SER A 75 9.18 11.97 -0.25
N ALA A 76 8.78 12.74 0.76
CA ALA A 76 9.13 14.15 0.91
C ALA A 76 10.64 14.37 1.16
N MET A 77 11.32 13.43 1.83
CA MET A 77 12.78 13.45 1.98
C MET A 77 13.47 13.25 0.63
N LEU A 78 13.05 12.26 -0.17
CA LEU A 78 13.61 12.02 -1.51
C LEU A 78 13.42 13.23 -2.45
N ARG A 79 12.28 13.92 -2.35
CA ARG A 79 12.03 15.16 -3.10
C ARG A 79 12.93 16.31 -2.68
N LEU A 80 13.18 16.48 -1.37
CA LEU A 80 14.17 17.44 -0.89
C LEU A 80 15.56 17.13 -1.46
N LEU A 81 16.01 15.88 -1.38
CA LEU A 81 17.30 15.47 -1.96
C LEU A 81 17.39 15.75 -3.47
N SER A 82 16.31 15.53 -4.21
CA SER A 82 16.24 15.83 -5.65
C SER A 82 16.30 17.33 -5.94
N ARG A 83 15.76 18.16 -5.05
CA ARG A 83 15.87 19.61 -5.15
C ARG A 83 17.29 20.11 -4.87
N LEU A 84 18.02 19.43 -3.98
CA LEU A 84 19.42 19.74 -3.69
C LEU A 84 20.38 19.20 -4.76
N HIS A 85 20.04 18.06 -5.37
CA HIS A 85 20.90 17.36 -6.33
C HIS A 85 20.13 16.90 -7.59
N PRO A 86 19.53 17.83 -8.36
CA PRO A 86 18.62 17.46 -9.45
C PRO A 86 19.28 16.68 -10.59
N ALA A 87 20.59 16.87 -10.82
CA ALA A 87 21.33 16.12 -11.83
C ALA A 87 21.59 14.66 -11.44
N ALA A 88 21.83 14.40 -10.14
CA ALA A 88 22.11 13.06 -9.63
C ALA A 88 20.84 12.30 -9.23
N LEU A 89 19.81 13.03 -8.79
CA LEU A 89 18.54 12.50 -8.33
C LEU A 89 17.40 13.19 -9.07
N PRO A 90 17.23 12.95 -10.39
CA PRO A 90 16.14 13.57 -11.13
C PRO A 90 14.77 13.12 -10.62
N TYR A 91 13.87 14.08 -10.43
CA TYR A 91 12.48 13.85 -10.02
C TYR A 91 11.52 14.07 -11.18
N GLN A 92 10.52 13.20 -11.28
CA GLN A 92 9.34 13.40 -12.12
C GLN A 92 8.12 12.87 -11.37
N ALA A 93 7.00 13.59 -11.44
CA ALA A 93 5.84 13.36 -10.57
C ALA A 93 5.21 11.96 -10.66
N ASN A 94 5.31 11.30 -11.82
CA ASN A 94 4.74 9.98 -12.07
C ASN A 94 5.80 8.86 -12.03
N TRP A 95 7.00 9.17 -11.52
CA TRP A 95 8.14 8.24 -11.45
C TRP A 95 8.42 7.50 -12.77
N ARG A 96 8.24 8.20 -13.90
CA ARG A 96 8.40 7.61 -15.23
C ARG A 96 9.81 6.99 -15.37
N ALA A 97 9.86 5.71 -15.68
CA ALA A 97 11.11 4.98 -15.91
C ALA A 97 11.93 5.66 -17.02
N GLY A 98 13.26 5.74 -16.81
CA GLY A 98 14.18 6.43 -17.72
C GLY A 98 14.18 7.96 -17.59
N VAL A 99 13.32 8.54 -16.74
CA VAL A 99 13.28 9.99 -16.47
C VAL A 99 13.50 10.27 -14.99
N ALA A 100 12.72 9.65 -14.10
CA ALA A 100 12.93 9.75 -12.66
C ALA A 100 14.02 8.79 -12.19
N HIS A 101 14.73 9.17 -11.12
CA HIS A 101 15.70 8.28 -10.50
C HIS A 101 15.01 7.03 -9.92
N PRO A 102 15.54 5.80 -10.13
CA PRO A 102 14.92 4.55 -9.65
C PRO A 102 14.67 4.46 -8.14
N VAL A 103 15.34 5.30 -7.34
CA VAL A 103 15.13 5.40 -5.88
C VAL A 103 13.67 5.60 -5.53
N TYR A 104 12.91 6.32 -6.37
CA TYR A 104 11.50 6.60 -6.10
C TYR A 104 10.66 5.33 -6.12
N ALA A 105 10.80 4.49 -7.15
CA ALA A 105 10.11 3.21 -7.21
C ALA A 105 10.70 2.18 -6.22
N ALA A 106 11.99 2.27 -5.89
CA ALA A 106 12.66 1.29 -5.05
C ALA A 106 12.43 1.51 -3.55
N LEU A 107 12.40 2.77 -3.10
CA LEU A 107 12.49 3.13 -1.68
C LEU A 107 11.38 4.06 -1.19
N SER A 108 10.52 4.64 -2.03
CA SER A 108 9.45 5.51 -1.51
C SER A 108 8.45 4.72 -0.65
N ALA A 109 8.11 5.27 0.51
CA ALA A 109 7.00 4.77 1.30
C ALA A 109 5.68 5.02 0.57
N THR A 110 4.85 3.99 0.52
CA THR A 110 3.50 4.04 -0.04
C THR A 110 2.50 3.58 1.01
N LEU A 111 1.28 4.10 0.93
CA LEU A 111 0.18 3.67 1.77
C LEU A 111 -0.63 2.64 1.01
N ASP A 112 -0.92 1.50 1.62
CA ASP A 112 -1.81 0.49 1.07
C ASP A 112 -2.94 0.19 2.07
N HIS A 113 -4.08 -0.25 1.54
CA HIS A 113 -5.22 -0.73 2.31
C HIS A 113 -5.11 -2.25 2.48
N VAL A 114 -5.18 -2.74 3.73
CA VAL A 114 -5.14 -4.18 4.03
C VAL A 114 -6.30 -4.90 3.33
N VAL A 115 -7.51 -4.36 3.51
CA VAL A 115 -8.70 -4.68 2.73
C VAL A 115 -8.88 -3.58 1.68
N PRO A 116 -8.78 -3.90 0.37
CA PRO A 116 -8.97 -2.92 -0.69
C PRO A 116 -10.32 -2.22 -0.62
N VAL A 117 -10.35 -0.93 -0.98
CA VAL A 117 -11.61 -0.15 -1.03
C VAL A 117 -12.59 -0.76 -2.02
N ALA A 118 -12.10 -1.30 -3.15
CA ALA A 118 -12.91 -2.01 -4.13
C ALA A 118 -13.61 -3.26 -3.57
N LEU A 119 -13.10 -3.82 -2.47
CA LEU A 119 -13.67 -4.95 -1.74
C LEU A 119 -14.39 -4.54 -0.45
N GLY A 120 -14.72 -3.25 -0.28
CA GLY A 120 -15.45 -2.72 0.87
C GLY A 120 -14.59 -2.27 2.04
N GLY A 121 -13.26 -2.23 1.90
CA GLY A 121 -12.36 -1.73 2.94
C GLY A 121 -12.57 -0.24 3.24
N HIS A 122 -12.53 0.12 4.52
CA HIS A 122 -12.70 1.51 4.94
C HIS A 122 -11.46 2.34 4.58
N SER A 123 -11.64 3.40 3.80
CA SER A 123 -10.53 4.16 3.20
C SER A 123 -9.74 5.03 4.19
N LEU A 124 -10.36 5.42 5.32
CA LEU A 124 -9.79 6.33 6.31
C LEU A 124 -9.43 5.64 7.64
N ASP A 125 -9.70 4.35 7.78
CA ASP A 125 -9.42 3.62 9.01
C ASP A 125 -7.92 3.29 9.08
N GLU A 126 -7.21 3.82 10.08
CA GLU A 126 -5.77 3.59 10.26
C GLU A 126 -5.42 2.13 10.53
N ALA A 127 -6.35 1.35 11.08
CA ALA A 127 -6.15 -0.08 11.23
C ALA A 127 -6.13 -0.79 9.87
N ASN A 128 -6.94 -0.33 8.91
CA ASN A 128 -6.96 -0.84 7.53
C ASN A 128 -5.84 -0.27 6.66
N LEU A 129 -4.95 0.57 7.19
CA LEU A 129 -3.88 1.22 6.43
C LEU A 129 -2.52 0.70 6.89
N VAL A 130 -1.62 0.45 5.95
CA VAL A 130 -0.25 -0.01 6.23
C VAL A 130 0.80 0.72 5.39
N CYS A 131 2.01 0.81 5.93
CA CYS A 131 3.20 1.17 5.18
C CYS A 131 3.59 0.02 4.24
N ALA A 132 3.74 0.32 2.95
CA ALA A 132 4.19 -0.62 1.92
C ALA A 132 5.34 -0.01 1.11
N CYS A 133 6.11 -0.87 0.43
CA CYS A 133 6.93 -0.43 -0.69
C CYS A 133 6.10 -0.45 -1.97
N TRP A 134 6.51 0.36 -2.95
CA TRP A 134 5.82 0.46 -4.24
C TRP A 134 5.61 -0.89 -4.93
N SER A 135 6.61 -1.77 -4.93
CA SER A 135 6.50 -3.09 -5.59
C SER A 135 5.49 -4.01 -4.92
N CYS A 136 5.37 -3.99 -3.59
CA CYS A 136 4.37 -4.80 -2.89
C CYS A 136 2.97 -4.20 -3.02
N ASN A 137 2.84 -2.87 -2.93
CA ASN A 137 1.58 -2.17 -3.17
C ASN A 137 1.04 -2.47 -4.59
N LEU A 138 1.92 -2.42 -5.60
CA LEU A 138 1.54 -2.76 -6.98
C LEU A 138 1.19 -4.25 -7.15
N ARG A 139 1.92 -5.14 -6.47
CA ARG A 139 1.62 -6.59 -6.48
C ARG A 139 0.28 -6.90 -5.81
N LYS A 140 -0.07 -6.23 -4.72
CA LYS A 140 -1.35 -6.42 -4.05
C LYS A 140 -2.49 -5.84 -4.88
N ALA A 141 -2.34 -4.59 -5.32
CA ALA A 141 -3.41 -3.85 -5.98
C ALA A 141 -4.74 -4.00 -5.21
N ASP A 142 -5.82 -4.34 -5.93
CA ASP A 142 -7.15 -4.58 -5.36
C ASP A 142 -7.40 -6.06 -4.99
N LEU A 143 -6.36 -6.89 -4.93
CA LEU A 143 -6.47 -8.28 -4.46
C LEU A 143 -6.53 -8.34 -2.94
N ARG A 144 -7.11 -9.43 -2.40
CA ARG A 144 -6.95 -9.75 -0.98
C ARG A 144 -5.48 -10.08 -0.71
N MET A 145 -5.04 -9.91 0.53
CA MET A 145 -3.65 -10.25 0.92
C MET A 145 -3.29 -11.70 0.57
N ALA A 146 -4.16 -12.66 0.91
CA ALA A 146 -3.94 -14.08 0.62
C ALA A 146 -3.80 -14.33 -0.90
N ASP A 147 -4.68 -13.71 -1.70
CA ASP A 147 -4.67 -13.83 -3.17
C ASP A 147 -3.37 -13.26 -3.78
N ALA A 148 -2.78 -12.25 -3.14
CA ALA A 148 -1.50 -11.67 -3.53
C ALA A 148 -0.27 -12.38 -2.93
N GLY A 149 -0.48 -13.44 -2.14
CA GLY A 149 0.57 -14.18 -1.44
C GLY A 149 1.24 -13.37 -0.32
N PHE A 150 0.44 -12.62 0.43
CA PHE A 150 0.86 -11.82 1.58
C PHE A 150 0.18 -12.28 2.87
N GLU A 151 0.91 -12.14 3.97
CA GLU A 151 0.42 -12.30 5.34
C GLU A 151 0.82 -11.09 6.17
N LEU A 152 -0.08 -10.59 7.01
CA LEU A 152 0.18 -9.44 7.88
C LEU A 152 0.77 -9.87 9.24
N THR A 153 1.70 -10.83 9.21
CA THR A 153 2.35 -11.39 10.40
C THR A 153 3.69 -10.72 10.72
N LEU A 154 4.21 -9.91 9.78
CA LEU A 154 5.51 -9.27 9.88
C LEU A 154 5.46 -8.00 10.74
N GLU A 155 5.76 -8.14 12.03
CA GLU A 155 6.07 -6.99 12.87
C GLU A 155 7.37 -6.30 12.42
N PRO A 156 7.51 -4.95 12.56
CA PRO A 156 8.66 -4.24 12.07
C PRO A 156 9.88 -4.63 12.88
N SER A 157 10.86 -5.26 12.24
CA SER A 157 12.04 -5.81 12.90
C SER A 157 13.12 -4.76 13.16
N HIS A 158 13.15 -3.69 12.36
CA HIS A 158 14.08 -2.57 12.53
C HIS A 158 13.45 -1.46 13.38
N ARG A 159 13.57 -1.57 14.71
CA ARG A 159 12.91 -0.63 15.66
C ARG A 159 13.40 0.82 15.55
N ASP A 160 14.64 1.01 15.10
CA ASP A 160 15.27 2.33 14.99
C ASP A 160 15.11 2.98 13.60
N TRP A 161 14.42 2.31 12.67
CA TRP A 161 14.17 2.87 11.35
C TRP A 161 12.94 3.78 11.36
N ASP A 162 13.12 5.03 10.94
CA ASP A 162 12.08 6.06 10.91
C ASP A 162 11.87 6.64 9.50
N GLY A 163 12.39 5.97 8.47
CA GLY A 163 12.30 6.41 7.09
C GLY A 163 13.02 7.73 6.80
N LEU A 164 14.01 8.10 7.62
CA LEU A 164 14.73 9.37 7.61
C LEU A 164 13.84 10.58 7.96
N SER A 165 12.68 10.34 8.56
CA SER A 165 11.72 11.41 8.88
C SER A 165 12.25 12.37 9.95
N SER A 166 12.94 11.89 10.99
CA SER A 166 13.59 12.75 12.00
C SER A 166 14.65 13.68 11.43
N SER A 167 15.28 13.30 10.31
CA SER A 167 16.31 14.10 9.64
C SER A 167 15.72 15.08 8.61
N TYR A 168 14.42 15.01 8.30
CA TYR A 168 13.82 15.79 7.23
C TYR A 168 13.88 17.31 7.46
N ARG A 169 13.41 17.77 8.61
CA ARG A 169 13.48 19.18 9.00
C ARG A 169 14.93 19.65 9.22
N PRO A 170 15.78 18.95 9.99
CA PRO A 170 17.17 19.35 10.17
C PRO A 170 17.95 19.49 8.85
N LEU A 171 17.75 18.57 7.90
CA LEU A 171 18.39 18.65 6.59
C LEU A 171 17.87 19.83 5.77
N TRP A 172 16.55 20.07 5.79
CA TRP A 172 15.96 21.23 5.13
C TRP A 172 16.49 22.55 5.69
N ASP A 173 16.61 22.67 7.02
CA ASP A 173 17.21 23.83 7.69
C ASP A 173 18.68 24.02 7.29
N ALA A 174 19.48 22.94 7.35
CA ALA A 174 20.90 22.96 7.00
C ALA A 174 21.14 23.30 5.51
N ALA A 175 20.20 22.95 4.64
CA ALA A 175 20.24 23.29 3.22
C ALA A 175 19.84 24.74 2.91
N GLY A 176 19.70 25.60 3.92
CA GLY A 176 19.32 27.00 3.74
C GLY A 176 17.82 27.19 3.49
N ARG A 177 16.98 26.27 3.97
CA ARG A 177 15.51 26.34 3.90
C ARG A 177 14.99 26.55 2.48
N PRO A 178 15.35 25.69 1.52
CA PRO A 178 14.87 25.82 0.16
C PRO A 178 13.34 25.78 0.16
N ASP A 179 12.69 26.66 -0.62
CA ASP A 179 11.22 26.67 -0.76
C ASP A 179 10.65 25.26 -1.02
N LEU A 180 9.53 24.97 -0.35
CA LEU A 180 8.82 23.69 -0.40
C LEU A 180 7.39 23.94 -0.90
N GLY A 181 6.80 22.98 -1.59
CA GLY A 181 5.38 23.04 -1.90
C GLY A 181 4.50 22.96 -0.64
N SER A 182 3.20 23.27 -0.79
CA SER A 182 2.21 23.13 0.30
C SER A 182 2.19 21.72 0.89
N HIS A 183 2.22 20.71 0.03
CA HIS A 183 2.22 19.31 0.40
C HIS A 183 3.49 18.89 1.17
N GLU A 184 4.67 19.36 0.77
CA GLU A 184 5.94 19.07 1.47
C GLU A 184 5.97 19.73 2.86
N ARG A 185 5.46 20.96 2.98
CA ARG A 185 5.28 21.62 4.28
C ARG A 185 4.29 20.88 5.18
N GLU A 186 3.23 20.33 4.61
CA GLU A 186 2.26 19.51 5.33
C GLU A 186 2.91 18.22 5.86
N TRP A 187 3.67 17.52 5.02
CA TRP A 187 4.46 16.36 5.43
C TRP A 187 5.43 16.69 6.55
N MET A 188 6.16 17.80 6.46
CA MET A 188 7.09 18.21 7.50
C MET A 188 6.39 18.36 8.86
N ARG A 189 5.25 19.06 8.90
CA ARG A 189 4.46 19.17 10.15
C ARG A 189 3.93 17.83 10.64
N ALA A 190 3.47 16.97 9.72
CA ALA A 190 2.89 15.68 10.06
C ALA A 190 3.92 14.71 10.65
N VAL A 191 5.14 14.65 10.10
CA VAL A 191 6.18 13.77 10.62
C VAL A 191 6.76 14.29 11.94
N ASP A 192 6.89 15.62 12.12
CA ASP A 192 7.27 16.21 13.40
C ASP A 192 6.26 15.81 14.50
N ALA A 193 4.96 15.87 14.19
CA ALA A 193 3.91 15.50 15.12
C ALA A 193 3.88 13.99 15.42
N ALA A 194 4.17 13.14 14.42
CA ALA A 194 4.21 11.69 14.59
C ALA A 194 5.46 11.21 15.37
N ALA A 195 6.55 11.98 15.36
CA ALA A 195 7.77 11.68 16.10
C ALA A 195 7.72 12.11 17.58
N ALA A 196 6.68 12.85 18.00
CA ALA A 196 6.56 13.33 19.37
C ALA A 196 6.43 12.17 20.39
N PRO A 197 7.07 12.26 21.58
CA PRO A 197 6.96 11.24 22.61
C PRO A 197 5.49 10.92 22.96
N GLY A 198 5.13 9.64 22.98
CA GLY A 198 3.77 9.17 23.27
C GLY A 198 2.81 9.15 22.07
N ALA A 199 3.23 9.55 20.86
CA ALA A 199 2.38 9.57 19.66
C ALA A 199 2.09 8.19 19.05
N ILE A 200 2.91 7.17 19.35
CA ILE A 200 2.71 5.82 18.83
C ILE A 200 1.98 4.99 19.89
N ALA A 201 0.66 4.90 19.78
CA ALA A 201 -0.09 3.86 20.48
C ALA A 201 0.33 2.50 19.88
N ALA A 202 0.73 1.55 20.73
CA ALA A 202 0.95 0.17 20.33
C ALA A 202 -0.40 -0.42 19.89
N SER A 203 -0.67 -0.38 18.59
CA SER A 203 -1.86 -0.96 17.98
C SER A 203 -1.44 -2.25 17.30
N THR A 204 -1.41 -3.35 18.06
CA THR A 204 -1.58 -4.69 17.51
C THR A 204 -3.08 -4.87 17.30
N VAL A 205 -3.61 -4.36 16.17
CA VAL A 205 -4.93 -4.78 15.72
C VAL A 205 -4.68 -6.04 14.88
N ALA A 206 -4.86 -7.19 15.52
CA ALA A 206 -5.09 -8.41 14.79
C ALA A 206 -6.47 -8.24 14.12
N TYR A 207 -6.50 -8.01 12.82
CA TYR A 207 -7.70 -8.35 12.07
C TYR A 207 -7.80 -9.88 12.11
N GLU A 208 -8.73 -10.41 12.90
CA GLU A 208 -9.18 -11.78 12.73
C GLU A 208 -9.88 -11.86 11.38
N PHE A 209 -9.14 -12.33 10.37
CA PHE A 209 -9.73 -12.72 9.10
C PHE A 209 -10.28 -14.14 9.31
N ASP A 210 -11.60 -14.31 9.35
CA ASP A 210 -12.17 -15.62 9.00
C ASP A 210 -11.61 -15.95 7.61
N GLY A 211 -11.23 -17.21 7.35
CA GLY A 211 -10.43 -17.68 6.19
C GLY A 211 -10.96 -17.36 4.78
N LEU A 212 -11.89 -16.42 4.64
CA LEU A 212 -12.50 -15.84 3.45
C LEU A 212 -12.30 -14.30 3.35
N GLY A 213 -11.64 -13.65 4.32
CA GLY A 213 -11.18 -12.26 4.23
C GLY A 213 -12.26 -11.17 4.42
N ALA A 214 -13.38 -11.46 5.07
CA ALA A 214 -14.38 -10.45 5.45
C ALA A 214 -14.16 -9.97 6.90
N PRO A 215 -14.30 -8.67 7.22
CA PRO A 215 -14.23 -8.21 8.59
C PRO A 215 -15.45 -8.72 9.38
N ARG A 216 -15.23 -9.27 10.57
CA ARG A 216 -16.31 -9.45 11.56
C ARG A 216 -16.69 -8.09 12.13
N ALA A 217 -17.98 -7.79 12.16
CA ALA A 217 -18.49 -6.69 12.97
C ALA A 217 -18.47 -7.15 14.44
N GLU A 218 -17.73 -6.44 15.30
CA GLU A 218 -17.85 -6.63 16.75
C GLU A 218 -19.27 -6.22 17.20
N GLY A 219 -19.96 -7.13 17.90
CA GLY A 219 -21.21 -6.82 18.60
C GLY A 219 -22.50 -7.40 18.02
N GLN A 220 -22.63 -8.72 17.99
CA GLN A 220 -23.93 -9.38 18.18
C GLN A 220 -23.78 -10.39 19.32
N GLU A 221 -24.23 -9.98 20.51
CA GLU A 221 -24.51 -10.90 21.60
C GLU A 221 -25.53 -11.93 21.09
N LEU A 222 -25.12 -13.21 21.07
CA LEU A 222 -26.05 -14.32 20.93
C LEU A 222 -26.86 -14.38 22.23
N GLY A 223 -28.07 -13.81 22.18
CA GLY A 223 -29.09 -14.04 23.19
C GLY A 223 -29.40 -15.53 23.28
N ALA A 224 -29.26 -16.07 24.48
CA ALA A 224 -29.93 -17.29 24.92
C ALA A 224 -31.26 -16.91 25.59
#